data_AF-A0A9N9J9Y2-F1
#
_entry.id   AF-A0A9N9J9Y2-F1
#
_cell.length_a   1.000
_cell.length_b   1.000
_cell.length_c   1.000
_cell.angle_alpha   90.00
_cell.angle_beta   90.00
_cell.angle_gamma   90.00
#
_symmetry.space_group_name_H-M   'P 1'
#
loop_
_entity.id
_entity.type
_entity.pdbx_description
1 polymer ?
#
loop_
_entity_poly.entity_id
_entity_poly.type
_entity_poly.pdbx_seq_one_letter_code
_entity_poly.pdbx_strand_id
1 'polypeptide(L)'
;ASIMSKIQVTAVRESIRTVLSESKEKARGFTETVELQIGLKNYDPQRDKRFSGTVKLPNIPRPKMSVAVLGDAHDCDRAKEIGLECMSADDLKKLNKNKKLIKKLAKKYDAFLASEGLIKQIPRLLGPGLHKAGKFPTPVTHNDDLNAKADEL
;
A
#
# COMPACT_ATOMS: atom_id res chain seq x y z
N ALA A 1 32.18 2.79 1.44
CA ALA A 1 32.06 3.32 2.81
C ALA A 1 30.88 2.64 3.48
N SER A 2 31.12 1.85 4.52
CA SER A 2 30.08 1.17 5.31
C SER A 2 29.25 2.21 6.05
N ILE A 3 28.03 2.47 5.56
CA ILE A 3 27.06 3.33 6.25
C ILE A 3 26.67 2.62 7.54
N MET A 4 27.29 3.03 8.64
CA MET A 4 26.98 2.50 9.96
C MET A 4 25.56 2.95 10.32
N SER A 5 24.62 2.00 10.34
CA SER A 5 23.25 2.25 10.78
C SER A 5 23.28 2.87 12.17
N LYS A 6 22.63 4.03 12.36
CA LYS A 6 22.47 4.67 13.67
C LYS A 6 21.66 3.81 14.67
N ILE A 7 21.03 2.76 14.17
CA ILE A 7 20.28 1.78 14.95
C ILE A 7 21.14 0.52 15.11
N GLN A 8 21.38 0.10 16.35
CA GLN A 8 22.04 -1.16 16.64
C GLN A 8 21.13 -2.34 16.26
N VAL A 9 21.53 -3.08 15.24
CA VAL A 9 20.79 -4.25 14.73
C VAL A 9 20.60 -5.32 15.80
N THR A 10 21.57 -5.46 16.71
CA THR A 10 21.53 -6.39 17.85
C THR A 10 20.40 -6.06 18.81
N ALA A 11 20.29 -4.79 19.24
CA ALA A 11 19.24 -4.34 20.15
C ALA A 11 17.84 -4.56 19.56
N VAL A 12 17.64 -4.26 18.28
CA VAL A 12 16.33 -4.48 17.61
C VAL A 12 15.95 -5.96 17.58
N ARG A 13 16.90 -6.85 17.25
CA ARG A 13 16.65 -8.30 17.23
C ARG A 13 16.32 -8.86 18.60
N GLU A 14 16.96 -8.34 19.64
CA GLU A 14 16.69 -8.71 21.03
C GLU A 14 15.30 -8.27 21.46
N SER A 15 14.90 -7.02 21.18
CA SER A 15 13.55 -6.53 21.46
C SER A 15 12.47 -7.36 20.77
N ILE A 16 12.67 -7.74 19.50
CA ILE A 16 11.73 -8.60 18.76
C ILE A 16 11.60 -9.97 19.43
N ARG A 17 12.70 -10.56 19.92
CA ARG A 17 12.66 -11.84 20.63
C ARG A 17 11.87 -11.75 21.93
N THR A 18 12.05 -10.67 22.69
CA THR A 18 11.30 -10.42 23.93
C THR A 18 9.81 -10.30 23.67
N VAL A 19 9.41 -9.52 22.66
CA VAL A 19 7.99 -9.40 22.26
C VAL A 19 7.41 -10.75 21.84
N LEU A 20 8.18 -11.56 21.11
CA LEU A 20 7.75 -12.89 20.69
C LEU A 20 7.62 -13.87 21.86
N SER A 21 8.51 -13.80 22.86
CA SER A 21 8.41 -14.66 24.05
C SER A 21 7.20 -14.29 24.90
N GLU A 22 6.96 -13.00 25.14
CA GLU A 22 5.81 -12.53 25.92
C GLU A 22 4.46 -12.91 25.28
N SER A 23 4.39 -12.82 23.94
CA SER A 23 3.24 -13.25 23.15
C SER A 23 2.93 -14.75 23.32
N LYS A 24 3.98 -15.59 23.34
CA LYS A 24 3.84 -17.04 23.54
C LYS A 24 3.48 -17.42 24.98
N GLU A 25 4.01 -16.70 25.95
CA GLU A 25 3.76 -16.96 27.37
C GLU A 25 2.32 -16.59 27.78
N LYS A 26 1.76 -15.53 27.19
CA LYS A 26 0.37 -15.10 27.39
C LYS A 26 -0.41 -15.17 26.08
N ALA A 27 -0.57 -16.39 25.56
CA ALA A 27 -1.34 -16.63 24.34
C ALA A 27 -2.75 -16.04 24.44
N ARG A 28 -2.98 -14.96 23.69
CA ARG A 28 -4.30 -14.34 23.58
C ARG A 28 -5.07 -15.08 22.48
N GLY A 29 -6.35 -15.39 22.71
CA GLY A 29 -7.19 -16.16 21.78
C GLY A 29 -7.57 -15.43 20.47
N PHE A 30 -6.80 -14.45 20.04
CA PHE A 30 -7.02 -13.67 18.82
C PHE A 30 -5.69 -13.35 18.13
N THR A 31 -5.73 -13.05 16.83
CA THR A 31 -4.52 -12.69 16.06
C THR A 31 -3.95 -11.35 16.54
N GLU A 32 -2.75 -11.38 17.11
CA GLU A 32 -2.07 -10.18 17.59
C GLU A 32 -1.53 -9.34 16.43
N THR A 33 -1.59 -8.01 16.57
CA THR A 33 -1.01 -7.06 15.62
C THR A 33 0.19 -6.40 16.27
N VAL A 34 1.32 -6.35 15.54
CA VAL A 34 2.54 -5.67 15.99
C VAL A 34 2.64 -4.33 15.27
N GLU A 35 2.82 -3.24 16.02
CA GLU A 35 3.12 -1.91 15.46
C GLU A 35 4.62 -1.63 15.51
N LEU A 36 5.15 -1.05 14.43
CA LEU A 36 6.52 -0.57 14.34
C LEU A 36 6.53 0.95 14.36
N GLN A 37 7.13 1.54 15.41
CA GLN A 37 7.35 2.97 15.50
C GLN A 37 8.83 3.31 15.29
N ILE A 38 9.12 4.24 14.39
CA ILE A 38 10.48 4.69 14.08
C ILE A 38 10.63 6.13 14.53
N GLY A 39 11.45 6.35 15.58
CA GLY A 39 11.83 7.68 16.04
C GLY A 39 13.09 8.17 15.33
N LEU A 40 12.99 9.21 14.52
CA LEU A 40 14.13 9.83 13.84
C LEU A 40 14.67 10.98 14.68
N LYS A 41 15.90 10.84 15.19
CA LYS A 41 16.61 11.94 15.88
C LYS A 41 17.31 12.83 14.85
N ASN A 42 17.26 14.15 15.06
CA ASN A 42 17.89 15.17 14.22
C ASN A 42 17.33 15.22 12.78
N TYR A 43 16.01 15.12 12.64
CA TYR A 43 15.33 15.31 11.36
C TYR A 43 14.43 16.54 11.46
N ASP A 44 14.73 17.56 10.66
CA ASP A 44 13.94 18.78 10.57
C ASP A 44 13.08 18.74 9.30
N PRO A 45 11.76 18.56 9.39
CA PRO A 45 10.90 18.46 8.22
C PRO A 45 10.80 19.73 7.36
N GLN A 46 11.35 20.87 7.81
CA GLN A 46 11.46 22.11 7.02
C GLN A 46 12.79 22.23 6.27
N ARG A 47 13.89 21.71 6.83
CA ARG A 47 15.23 21.79 6.23
C ARG A 47 15.62 20.54 5.45
N ASP A 48 15.21 19.38 5.94
CA ASP A 48 15.56 18.09 5.36
C ASP A 48 14.54 17.62 4.33
N LYS A 49 15.02 16.87 3.33
CA LYS A 49 14.13 16.27 2.33
C LYS A 49 13.24 15.23 3.00
N ARG A 50 11.93 15.38 2.78
CA ARG A 50 10.94 14.34 3.08
C ARG A 50 11.31 13.06 2.33
N PHE A 51 11.59 12.01 3.08
CA PHE A 51 11.79 10.69 2.53
C PHE A 51 10.55 9.84 2.79
N SER A 52 10.07 9.21 1.73
CA SER A 52 9.06 8.16 1.78
C SER A 52 9.68 6.92 1.18
N GLY A 53 9.76 5.84 1.96
CA GLY A 53 10.29 4.56 1.51
C GLY A 53 9.25 3.47 1.70
N THR A 54 9.12 2.60 0.70
CA THR A 54 8.38 1.35 0.80
C THR A 54 9.38 0.22 1.03
N VAL A 55 9.08 -0.69 1.94
CA VAL A 55 9.94 -1.85 2.24
C VAL A 55 9.09 -3.10 2.06
N LYS A 56 9.54 -3.99 1.17
CA LYS A 56 8.90 -5.29 0.96
C LYS A 56 9.15 -6.18 2.16
N LEU A 57 8.07 -6.61 2.81
CA LEU A 57 8.16 -7.62 3.87
C LEU A 57 8.17 -9.02 3.25
N PRO A 58 8.95 -9.96 3.80
CA PRO A 58 9.03 -11.32 3.29
C PRO A 58 7.76 -12.14 3.55
N ASN A 59 6.91 -11.70 4.48
CA ASN A 59 5.63 -12.33 4.79
C ASN A 59 4.51 -11.31 4.64
N ILE A 60 3.37 -11.72 4.07
CA ILE A 60 2.22 -10.86 3.79
C ILE A 60 1.58 -10.46 5.14
N PRO A 61 1.69 -9.19 5.57
CA PRO A 61 1.26 -8.76 6.90
C PRO A 61 -0.27 -8.71 7.04
N ARG A 62 -1.00 -8.56 5.92
CA ARG A 62 -2.47 -8.61 5.88
C ARG A 62 -2.95 -9.52 4.74
N PRO A 63 -3.25 -10.80 5.02
CA PRO A 63 -3.71 -11.75 3.99
C PRO A 63 -5.09 -11.43 3.40
N LYS A 64 -5.80 -10.41 3.91
CA LYS A 64 -7.09 -9.94 3.40
C LYS A 64 -7.03 -8.49 2.91
N MET A 65 -5.87 -8.01 2.48
CA MET A 65 -5.78 -6.68 1.91
C MET A 65 -6.51 -6.66 0.57
N SER A 66 -7.42 -5.70 0.41
CA SER A 66 -8.27 -5.61 -0.77
C SER A 66 -7.63 -4.66 -1.78
N VAL A 67 -7.15 -5.22 -2.90
CA VAL A 67 -6.49 -4.47 -3.98
C VAL A 67 -7.45 -4.35 -5.15
N ALA A 68 -7.63 -3.12 -5.66
CA ALA A 68 -8.41 -2.86 -6.86
C ALA A 68 -7.52 -2.39 -8.01
N VAL A 69 -7.77 -2.90 -9.21
CA VAL A 69 -7.01 -2.57 -10.43
C VAL A 69 -7.80 -1.55 -11.26
N LEU A 70 -7.18 -0.44 -11.60
CA LEU A 70 -7.71 0.62 -12.45
C LEU A 70 -7.00 0.57 -13.80
N GLY A 71 -7.65 0.01 -14.81
CA GLY A 71 -6.98 -0.36 -16.05
C GLY A 71 -7.88 -0.29 -17.27
N ASP A 72 -7.26 -0.44 -18.43
CA ASP A 72 -7.97 -0.69 -19.68
C ASP A 72 -8.50 -2.14 -19.71
N ALA A 73 -9.19 -2.52 -20.79
CA ALA A 73 -9.77 -3.85 -20.94
C ALA A 73 -8.74 -4.97 -20.71
N HIS A 74 -7.53 -4.80 -21.25
CA HIS A 74 -6.44 -5.76 -21.12
C HIS A 74 -6.03 -6.03 -19.65
N ASP A 75 -5.84 -4.98 -18.86
CA ASP A 75 -5.50 -5.12 -17.44
C ASP A 75 -6.69 -5.60 -16.60
N CYS A 76 -7.93 -5.30 -17.03
CA CYS A 76 -9.14 -5.80 -16.40
C CYS A 76 -9.30 -7.31 -16.60
N ASP A 77 -8.99 -7.84 -17.79
CA ASP A 77 -9.07 -9.28 -18.06
C ASP A 77 -8.03 -10.05 -17.24
N ARG A 78 -6.79 -9.55 -17.18
CA ARG A 78 -5.74 -10.11 -16.32
C ARG A 78 -6.12 -10.06 -14.84
N ALA A 79 -6.68 -8.95 -14.37
CA ALA A 79 -7.14 -8.82 -12.99
C ALA A 79 -8.27 -9.79 -12.66
N LYS A 80 -9.24 -9.97 -13.57
CA LYS A 80 -10.34 -10.94 -13.40
C LYS A 80 -9.85 -12.38 -13.35
N GLU A 81 -8.85 -12.73 -14.17
CA GLU A 81 -8.24 -14.06 -14.15
C GLU A 81 -7.60 -14.38 -12.79
N ILE A 82 -7.03 -13.37 -12.14
CA ILE A 82 -6.43 -13.46 -10.80
C ILE A 82 -7.49 -13.32 -9.68
N GLY A 83 -8.71 -12.91 -10.01
CA GLY A 83 -9.78 -12.67 -9.04
C GLY A 83 -9.72 -11.32 -8.31
N LEU A 84 -8.97 -10.34 -8.85
CA LEU A 84 -8.93 -8.98 -8.34
C LEU A 84 -10.08 -8.13 -8.90
N GLU A 85 -10.66 -7.24 -8.09
CA GLU A 85 -11.70 -6.32 -8.55
C GLU A 85 -11.07 -5.26 -9.48
N CYS A 86 -11.49 -5.26 -10.75
CA CYS A 86 -11.04 -4.31 -11.76
C CYS A 86 -12.07 -3.22 -12.03
N MET A 87 -11.60 -2.04 -12.39
CA MET A 87 -12.43 -0.92 -12.81
C MET A 87 -11.89 -0.30 -14.09
N SER A 88 -12.77 -0.16 -15.08
CA SER A 88 -12.43 0.38 -16.39
C SER A 88 -12.30 1.91 -16.35
N ALA A 89 -11.65 2.46 -17.37
CA ALA A 89 -11.58 3.91 -17.59
C ALA A 89 -12.97 4.58 -17.66
N ASP A 90 -13.97 3.89 -18.21
CA ASP A 90 -15.33 4.42 -18.34
C ASP A 90 -16.07 4.45 -16.99
N ASP A 91 -15.80 3.50 -16.10
CA ASP A 91 -16.33 3.53 -14.73
C ASP A 91 -15.66 4.62 -13.89
N LEU A 92 -14.37 4.88 -14.14
CA LEU A 92 -13.66 6.03 -13.57
C LEU A 92 -14.25 7.38 -14.01
N LYS A 93 -14.67 7.48 -15.29
CA LYS A 93 -15.36 8.67 -15.80
C LYS A 93 -16.73 8.88 -15.18
N LYS A 94 -17.49 7.80 -14.92
CA LYS A 94 -18.80 7.89 -14.22
C LYS A 94 -18.67 8.35 -12.77
N LEU A 95 -17.53 8.08 -12.14
CA LEU A 95 -17.21 8.53 -10.77
C LEU A 95 -16.67 9.96 -10.71
N ASN A 96 -16.41 10.58 -11.87
CA ASN A 96 -15.93 11.94 -11.95
C ASN A 96 -16.92 12.91 -11.27
N LYS A 97 -16.39 13.79 -10.43
CA LYS A 97 -17.13 14.80 -9.63
C LYS A 97 -17.97 14.26 -8.46
N ASN A 98 -18.14 12.94 -8.29
CA ASN A 98 -18.92 12.36 -7.20
C ASN A 98 -18.08 12.03 -5.95
N LYS A 99 -17.82 13.05 -5.12
CA LYS A 99 -17.03 12.93 -3.86
C LYS A 99 -17.52 11.83 -2.91
N LYS A 100 -18.83 11.56 -2.84
CA LYS A 100 -19.41 10.53 -1.95
C LYS A 100 -19.04 9.11 -2.38
N LEU A 101 -19.12 8.83 -3.69
CA LEU A 101 -18.80 7.51 -4.22
C LEU A 101 -17.30 7.23 -4.13
N ILE A 102 -16.47 8.23 -4.44
CA ILE A 102 -15.00 8.13 -4.30
C ILE A 102 -14.60 7.84 -2.85
N LYS A 103 -15.25 8.48 -1.86
CA LYS A 103 -15.02 8.18 -0.44
C LYS A 103 -15.45 6.76 -0.04
N LYS A 104 -16.53 6.23 -0.63
CA LYS A 104 -16.94 4.83 -0.40
C LYS A 104 -15.93 3.85 -1.01
N LEU A 105 -15.45 4.13 -2.22
CA LEU A 105 -14.49 3.32 -2.95
C LEU A 105 -13.14 3.27 -2.21
N ALA A 106 -12.64 4.42 -1.75
CA ALA A 106 -11.42 4.51 -0.94
C ALA A 106 -11.54 3.85 0.45
N LYS A 107 -12.76 3.60 0.95
CA LYS A 107 -12.98 2.81 2.17
C LYS A 107 -13.11 1.32 1.91
N LYS A 108 -13.57 0.93 0.71
CA LYS A 108 -13.76 -0.47 0.33
C LYS A 108 -12.44 -1.17 0.05
N TYR A 109 -11.51 -0.49 -0.62
CA TYR A 109 -10.20 -1.05 -0.98
C TYR A 109 -9.07 -0.40 -0.21
N ASP A 110 -8.06 -1.18 0.12
CA ASP A 110 -6.87 -0.75 0.85
C ASP A 110 -5.82 -0.15 -0.08
N ALA A 111 -5.63 -0.76 -1.25
CA ALA A 111 -4.68 -0.33 -2.26
C ALA A 111 -5.28 -0.30 -3.66
N PHE A 112 -4.68 0.52 -4.53
CA PHE A 112 -5.07 0.64 -5.93
C PHE A 112 -3.86 0.45 -6.82
N LEU A 113 -4.02 -0.33 -7.88
CA LEU A 113 -3.09 -0.44 -8.99
C LEU A 113 -3.65 0.34 -10.16
N ALA A 114 -2.82 1.04 -10.91
CA ALA A 114 -3.26 1.77 -12.10
C ALA A 114 -2.36 1.50 -13.29
N SER A 115 -2.97 1.27 -14.46
CA SER A 115 -2.22 1.19 -15.71
C SER A 115 -1.55 2.53 -16.03
N GLU A 116 -0.35 2.52 -16.63
CA GLU A 116 0.40 3.74 -16.95
C GLU A 116 -0.39 4.74 -17.82
N GLY A 117 -1.26 4.24 -18.69
CA GLY A 117 -2.14 5.07 -19.52
C GLY A 117 -3.12 5.91 -18.71
N LEU A 118 -3.56 5.40 -17.55
CA LEU A 118 -4.59 6.02 -16.72
C LEU A 118 -4.04 6.82 -15.54
N ILE A 119 -2.81 6.53 -15.08
CA ILE A 119 -2.25 7.18 -13.88
C ILE A 119 -2.18 8.70 -13.99
N LYS A 120 -1.93 9.24 -15.19
CA LYS A 120 -1.90 10.68 -15.47
C LYS A 120 -3.29 11.34 -15.40
N GLN A 121 -4.35 10.57 -15.67
CA GLN A 121 -5.72 11.07 -15.68
C GLN A 121 -6.40 10.96 -14.31
N ILE A 122 -5.91 10.07 -13.44
CA ILE A 122 -6.47 9.79 -12.09
C ILE A 122 -6.63 11.05 -11.24
N PRO A 123 -5.65 11.97 -11.10
CA PRO A 123 -5.83 13.19 -10.31
C PRO A 123 -6.97 14.08 -10.82
N ARG A 124 -7.19 14.11 -12.14
CA ARG A 124 -8.26 14.91 -12.77
C ARG A 124 -9.62 14.25 -12.64
N LEU A 125 -9.69 12.93 -12.80
CA LEU A 125 -10.95 12.16 -12.78
C LEU A 125 -11.46 11.90 -11.35
N LEU A 126 -10.57 11.51 -10.43
CA LEU A 126 -10.91 11.13 -9.06
C LEU A 126 -10.71 12.29 -8.06
N GLY A 127 -10.14 13.41 -8.52
CA GLY A 127 -9.87 14.58 -7.69
C GLY A 127 -8.95 14.26 -6.49
N PRO A 128 -8.91 15.13 -5.48
CA PRO A 128 -8.05 14.93 -4.31
C PRO A 128 -8.53 13.82 -3.36
N GLY A 129 -9.61 13.09 -3.69
CA GLY A 129 -10.25 12.15 -2.77
C GLY A 129 -9.36 10.98 -2.37
N LEU A 130 -8.76 10.30 -3.36
CA LEU A 130 -7.85 9.17 -3.13
C LEU A 130 -6.50 9.63 -2.58
N HIS A 131 -6.01 10.78 -3.03
CA HIS A 131 -4.74 11.32 -2.54
C HIS A 131 -4.81 11.72 -1.06
N LYS A 132 -5.91 12.35 -0.62
CA LYS A 132 -6.15 12.64 0.81
C LYS A 132 -6.34 11.39 1.66
N ALA A 133 -6.79 10.29 1.07
CA ALA A 133 -6.91 9.01 1.77
C ALA A 133 -5.57 8.26 1.88
N GLY A 134 -4.49 8.78 1.28
CA GLY A 134 -3.19 8.10 1.23
C GLY A 134 -3.15 6.88 0.30
N LYS A 135 -4.20 6.65 -0.49
CA LYS A 135 -4.39 5.48 -1.36
C LYS A 135 -4.19 5.87 -2.82
N PHE A 136 -3.07 6.54 -3.11
CA PHE A 136 -2.78 6.91 -4.49
C PHE A 136 -2.37 5.66 -5.27
N PRO A 137 -2.90 5.42 -6.48
CA PRO A 137 -2.63 4.19 -7.20
C PRO A 137 -1.16 4.05 -7.61
N THR A 138 -0.62 2.84 -7.48
CA THR A 138 0.73 2.49 -7.94
C THR A 138 0.70 2.14 -9.44
N PRO A 139 1.63 2.66 -10.26
CA PRO A 139 1.68 2.33 -11.68
C PRO A 139 2.04 0.87 -11.95
N VAL A 140 1.32 0.24 -12.86
CA VAL A 140 1.56 -1.08 -13.44
C VAL A 140 1.77 -0.93 -14.93
N THR A 141 2.82 -1.55 -15.45
CA THR A 141 2.99 -1.72 -16.90
C THR A 141 2.28 -3.00 -17.34
N HIS A 142 1.93 -3.09 -18.62
CA HIS A 142 1.24 -4.28 -19.15
C HIS A 142 2.13 -5.54 -19.12
N ASN A 143 3.44 -5.38 -18.98
CA ASN A 143 4.40 -6.48 -18.84
C ASN A 143 4.62 -6.92 -17.39
N ASP A 144 4.16 -6.15 -16.41
CA ASP A 144 4.33 -6.51 -15.00
C ASP A 144 3.28 -7.52 -14.53
N ASP A 145 3.67 -8.42 -13.64
CA ASP A 145 2.75 -9.33 -12.96
C ASP A 145 1.87 -8.57 -11.96
N LEU A 146 0.58 -8.51 -12.25
CA LEU A 146 -0.43 -7.88 -11.39
C LEU A 146 -0.49 -8.51 -9.99
N ASN A 147 -0.27 -9.82 -9.90
CA ASN A 147 -0.29 -10.55 -8.64
C ASN A 147 0.92 -10.18 -7.77
N ALA A 148 2.12 -10.18 -8.36
CA ALA A 148 3.34 -9.80 -7.65
C ALA A 148 3.29 -8.35 -7.16
N LYS A 149 2.74 -7.43 -7.95
CA LYS A 149 2.55 -6.03 -7.53
C LYS A 149 1.44 -5.85 -6.50
N ALA A 150 0.41 -6.69 -6.53
CA ALA A 150 -0.64 -6.69 -5.50
C ALA A 150 -0.09 -7.19 -4.16
N ASP A 151 0.77 -8.20 -4.16
CA ASP A 151 1.45 -8.72 -2.96
C ASP A 151 2.52 -7.76 -2.41
N GLU A 152 2.99 -6.80 -3.22
CA GLU A 152 3.95 -5.77 -2.81
C GLU A 152 3.32 -4.55 -2.13
N LEU A 153 2.00 -4.43 -2.16
CA LEU A 153 1.22 -3.32 -1.59
C LEU A 153 0.71 -3.64 -0.17
#